data_AF-A0A965LEI6-F1
#
_entry.id   AF-A0A965LEI6-F1
#
_cell.length_a   1.000
_cell.length_b   1.000
_cell.length_c   1.000
_cell.angle_alpha   90.00
_cell.angle_beta   90.00
_cell.angle_gamma   90.00
#
_symmetry.space_group_name_H-M   'P 1'
#
loop_
_entity.id
_entity.type
_entity.pdbx_description
1 polymer ?
#
loop_
_entity_poly.entity_id
_entity_poly.type
_entity_poly.pdbx_seq_one_letter_code
_entity_poly.pdbx_strand_id
1 'polypeptide(L)'
;YGGFEAEMHMNDLSGPKPITALLDRWSVTAYAVSHTPKAMRVFDLTTTQTCATNDPLELPEYHYGSFGLRGPDEWNGKEGARFLTSEGITDRKKGDGTRARWCYLGGKTEAGLSGTAALGFPDNFRFPMPLRLHQDMPYFSIVPHVVTDGEPDAKLFDACWNSLAYPAVVSVGK
;
A
#
# COMPACT_ATOMS: atom_id res chain seq x y z
N TYR A 1 -7.21 15.73 17.48
CA TYR A 1 -7.06 14.89 16.27
C TYR A 1 -8.01 15.41 15.21
N GLY A 2 -7.87 14.98 13.96
CA GLY A 2 -8.79 15.28 12.87
C GLY A 2 -8.82 14.09 11.91
N GLY A 3 -9.83 13.97 11.06
CA GLY A 3 -9.98 12.79 10.23
C GLY A 3 -10.97 12.97 9.10
N PHE A 4 -11.09 11.94 8.25
CA PHE A 4 -12.06 11.89 7.18
C PHE A 4 -12.50 10.45 6.94
N GLU A 5 -13.68 10.33 6.33
CA GLU A 5 -14.19 9.09 5.75
C GLU A 5 -14.19 9.25 4.22
N ALA A 6 -13.89 8.18 3.50
CA ALA A 6 -13.98 8.13 2.04
C ALA A 6 -14.57 6.79 1.59
N GLU A 7 -15.37 6.81 0.54
CA GLU A 7 -15.84 5.61 -0.15
C GLU A 7 -15.39 5.68 -1.61
N MET A 8 -14.75 4.62 -2.08
CA MET A 8 -14.28 4.46 -3.45
C MET A 8 -14.97 3.27 -4.10
N HIS A 9 -15.30 3.42 -5.38
CA HIS A 9 -15.99 2.41 -6.18
C HIS A 9 -14.99 1.86 -7.20
N MET A 10 -14.60 0.59 -7.04
CA MET A 10 -13.75 -0.11 -8.00
C MET A 10 -14.66 -0.69 -9.09
N ASN A 11 -14.58 -0.10 -10.28
CA ASN A 11 -15.45 -0.45 -11.39
C ASN A 11 -14.78 -1.45 -12.33
N ASP A 12 -15.46 -2.56 -12.60
CA ASP A 12 -15.15 -3.44 -13.71
C ASP A 12 -15.60 -2.79 -15.02
N LEU A 13 -14.67 -2.68 -15.97
CA LEU A 13 -14.85 -2.06 -17.27
C LEU A 13 -14.76 -3.08 -18.42
N SER A 14 -14.65 -4.38 -18.12
CA SER A 14 -14.52 -5.44 -19.12
C SER A 14 -15.82 -5.70 -19.91
N GLY A 15 -16.96 -5.38 -19.31
CA GLY A 15 -18.28 -5.51 -19.93
C GLY A 15 -18.70 -4.32 -20.80
N PRO A 16 -19.85 -4.41 -21.49
CA PRO A 16 -20.37 -3.33 -22.34
C PRO A 16 -20.81 -2.08 -21.54
N LYS A 17 -20.94 -2.21 -20.21
CA LYS A 17 -21.22 -1.12 -19.28
C LYS A 17 -20.37 -1.29 -18.02
N PRO A 18 -19.83 -0.20 -17.45
CA PRO A 18 -19.16 -0.25 -16.15
C PRO A 18 -20.07 -0.79 -15.06
N ILE A 19 -19.54 -1.66 -14.21
CA ILE A 19 -20.21 -2.16 -13.01
C ILE A 19 -19.29 -1.92 -11.82
N THR A 20 -19.81 -1.37 -10.73
CA THR A 20 -19.06 -1.34 -9.47
C THR A 20 -18.97 -2.76 -8.93
N ALA A 21 -17.77 -3.31 -8.85
CA ALA A 21 -17.50 -4.67 -8.38
C ALA A 21 -17.14 -4.70 -6.89
N LEU A 22 -16.41 -3.67 -6.42
CA LEU A 22 -15.96 -3.57 -5.03
C LEU A 22 -16.18 -2.15 -4.49
N LEU A 23 -16.69 -2.06 -3.27
CA LEU A 23 -16.67 -0.85 -2.47
C LEU A 23 -15.46 -0.90 -1.53
N ASP A 24 -14.66 0.15 -1.49
CA ASP A 24 -13.56 0.33 -0.53
C ASP A 24 -13.82 1.57 0.33
N ARG A 25 -14.04 1.37 1.62
CA ARG A 25 -14.32 2.42 2.60
C ARG A 25 -13.14 2.65 3.50
N TRP A 26 -12.71 3.90 3.61
CA TRP A 26 -11.58 4.32 4.41
C TRP A 26 -12.04 5.22 5.55
N SER A 27 -11.61 4.87 6.77
CA SER A 27 -11.65 5.75 7.93
C SER A 27 -10.24 6.14 8.30
N VAL A 28 -9.97 7.46 8.33
CA VAL A 28 -8.65 8.01 8.67
C VAL A 28 -8.77 8.94 9.86
N THR A 29 -7.96 8.72 10.89
CA THR A 29 -7.82 9.65 12.02
C THR A 29 -6.35 9.99 12.22
N ALA A 30 -6.02 11.28 12.26
CA ALA A 30 -4.68 11.80 12.46
C ALA A 30 -4.51 12.53 13.79
N TYR A 31 -3.37 12.28 14.44
CA TYR A 31 -3.01 12.77 15.76
C TYR A 31 -1.72 13.58 15.71
N ALA A 32 -1.69 14.66 16.49
CA ALA A 32 -0.46 15.33 16.87
C ALA A 32 -0.04 14.78 18.23
N VAL A 33 1.10 14.09 18.30
CA VAL A 33 1.62 13.55 19.56
C VAL A 33 2.80 14.41 19.99
N SER A 34 2.54 15.33 20.90
CA SER A 34 3.52 16.32 21.39
C SER A 34 4.23 15.91 22.68
N HIS A 35 3.70 14.94 23.42
CA HIS A 35 4.21 14.50 24.72
C HIS A 35 5.14 13.27 24.64
N THR A 36 6.00 13.25 23.62
CA THR A 36 7.00 12.20 23.38
C THR A 36 8.39 12.84 23.25
N PRO A 37 9.49 12.11 23.45
CA PRO A 37 10.86 12.66 23.35
C PRO A 37 11.14 13.38 22.02
N LYS A 38 10.47 12.95 20.95
CA LYS A 38 10.33 13.70 19.70
C LYS A 38 8.85 13.79 19.34
N ALA A 39 8.38 15.00 19.04
CA ALA A 39 7.02 15.19 18.55
C ALA A 39 6.82 14.39 17.26
N MET A 40 5.68 13.71 17.15
CA MET A 40 5.37 12.85 16.00
C MET A 40 3.93 13.04 15.52
N ARG A 41 3.72 12.67 14.26
CA ARG A 41 2.39 12.55 13.66
C ARG A 41 2.08 11.08 13.53
N VAL A 42 0.89 10.70 13.97
CA VAL A 42 0.38 9.34 13.87
C VAL A 42 -0.94 9.42 13.13
N PHE A 43 -1.22 8.46 12.28
CA PHE A 43 -2.57 8.28 11.75
C PHE A 43 -2.97 6.82 11.83
N ASP A 44 -4.24 6.60 12.13
CA ASP A 44 -4.90 5.32 11.98
C ASP A 44 -5.60 5.31 10.62
N LEU A 45 -5.48 4.21 9.89
CA LEU A 45 -6.18 3.94 8.66
C LEU A 45 -6.90 2.59 8.79
N THR A 46 -8.22 2.60 8.70
CA THR A 46 -9.02 1.39 8.57
C THR A 46 -9.62 1.34 7.17
N THR A 47 -9.37 0.26 6.44
CA THR A 47 -9.94 0.00 5.11
C THR A 47 -10.89 -1.17 5.19
N THR A 48 -12.13 -1.01 4.73
CA THR A 48 -13.11 -2.11 4.61
C THR A 48 -13.51 -2.28 3.16
N GLN A 49 -13.22 -3.46 2.62
CA GLN A 49 -13.58 -3.84 1.26
C GLN A 49 -14.81 -4.75 1.28
N THR A 50 -15.77 -4.50 0.40
CA THR A 50 -17.02 -5.30 0.31
C THR A 50 -17.43 -5.45 -1.15
N CYS A 51 -17.84 -6.66 -1.55
CA CYS A 51 -18.41 -6.88 -2.87
C CYS A 51 -19.63 -5.98 -3.06
N ALA A 52 -19.68 -5.27 -4.18
CA ALA A 52 -20.79 -4.39 -4.52
C ALA A 52 -21.95 -5.13 -5.22
N THR A 53 -21.71 -6.38 -5.62
CA THR A 53 -22.67 -7.27 -6.26
C THR A 53 -22.87 -8.54 -5.42
N ASN A 54 -23.81 -9.39 -5.83
CA ASN A 54 -23.99 -10.71 -5.23
C ASN A 54 -23.06 -11.77 -5.83
N ASP A 55 -22.33 -11.43 -6.89
CA ASP A 55 -21.39 -12.33 -7.54
C ASP A 55 -20.07 -12.31 -6.75
N PRO A 56 -19.38 -13.45 -6.63
CA PRO A 56 -18.08 -13.49 -5.96
C PRO A 56 -17.06 -12.64 -6.73
N LEU A 57 -16.25 -11.88 -6.01
CA LEU A 57 -15.10 -11.20 -6.57
C LEU A 57 -13.85 -12.06 -6.37
N GLU A 58 -13.23 -12.48 -7.46
CA GLU A 58 -11.93 -13.15 -7.43
C GLU A 58 -10.81 -12.10 -7.50
N LEU A 59 -9.91 -12.12 -6.51
CA LEU A 59 -8.71 -11.30 -6.49
C LEU A 59 -7.50 -12.21 -6.73
N PRO A 60 -6.95 -12.25 -7.97
CA PRO A 60 -5.78 -13.08 -8.25
C PRO A 60 -4.55 -12.56 -7.49
N GLU A 61 -3.46 -13.33 -7.50
CA GLU A 61 -2.20 -12.89 -6.90
C GLU A 61 -1.71 -11.60 -7.54
N TYR A 62 -1.34 -10.63 -6.71
CA TYR A 62 -0.62 -9.46 -7.19
C TYR A 62 0.38 -8.94 -6.16
N HIS A 63 1.43 -8.30 -6.65
CA HIS A 63 2.57 -7.87 -5.83
C HIS A 63 2.42 -6.45 -5.26
N TYR A 64 1.34 -5.74 -5.61
CA TYR A 64 1.09 -4.36 -5.17
C TYR A 64 -0.39 -4.09 -4.88
N GLY A 65 -0.67 -3.35 -3.82
CA GLY A 65 -2.02 -2.83 -3.56
C GLY A 65 -2.28 -2.73 -2.06
N SER A 66 -3.53 -2.46 -1.69
CA SER A 66 -3.91 -2.08 -0.32
C SER A 66 -3.11 -0.85 0.15
N PHE A 67 -2.29 -0.95 1.19
CA PHE A 67 -1.53 0.20 1.70
C PHE A 67 -0.11 0.25 1.11
N GLY A 68 0.26 1.38 0.52
CA GLY A 68 1.60 1.67 0.05
C GLY A 68 2.15 2.96 0.66
N LEU A 69 3.42 2.94 1.06
CA LEU A 69 4.16 4.13 1.48
C LEU A 69 5.35 4.34 0.58
N ARG A 70 5.47 5.55 0.03
CA ARG A 70 6.66 6.03 -0.68
C ARG A 70 7.33 7.14 0.13
N GLY A 71 8.63 6.98 0.36
CA GLY A 71 9.48 8.01 0.96
C GLY A 71 9.82 9.14 -0.02
N PRO A 72 10.43 10.23 0.48
CA PRO A 72 10.85 11.37 -0.33
C PRO A 72 11.96 11.00 -1.33
N ASP A 73 12.19 11.88 -2.31
CA ASP A 73 13.12 11.64 -3.41
C ASP A 73 14.58 11.50 -2.97
N GLU A 74 14.95 12.13 -1.85
CA GLU A 74 16.27 12.05 -1.23
C GLU A 74 16.61 10.61 -0.79
N TRP A 75 15.60 9.74 -0.63
CA TRP A 75 15.81 8.34 -0.29
C TRP A 75 15.94 7.43 -1.51
N ASN A 76 15.89 7.96 -2.74
CA ASN A 76 16.09 7.18 -3.96
C ASN A 76 17.50 6.55 -4.00
N GLY A 77 17.59 5.37 -4.64
CA GLY A 77 18.81 4.59 -4.73
C GLY A 77 18.94 3.55 -3.60
N LYS A 78 19.88 2.61 -3.80
CA LYS A 78 20.02 1.41 -2.97
C LYS A 78 20.28 1.71 -1.49
N GLU A 79 21.04 2.78 -1.22
CA GLU A 79 21.46 3.18 0.12
C GLU A 79 20.66 4.37 0.70
N GLY A 80 19.76 4.96 -0.08
CA GLY A 80 19.01 6.17 0.33
C GLY A 80 17.91 5.87 1.36
N ALA A 81 17.30 4.68 1.26
CA ALA A 81 16.30 4.18 2.19
C ALA A 81 16.80 3.02 3.03
N ARG A 82 16.42 3.05 4.30
CA ARG A 82 16.59 2.00 5.30
C ARG A 82 15.24 1.35 5.61
N PHE A 83 15.23 0.03 5.56
CA PHE A 83 14.11 -0.81 5.96
C PHE A 83 14.44 -1.52 7.27
N LEU A 84 13.41 -1.77 8.08
CA LEU A 84 13.49 -2.66 9.23
C LEU A 84 12.12 -3.30 9.46
N THR A 85 12.05 -4.63 9.48
CA THR A 85 10.82 -5.36 9.78
C THR A 85 10.77 -5.83 11.23
N SER A 86 9.59 -6.24 11.69
CA SER A 86 9.40 -6.86 13.01
C SER A 86 10.22 -8.14 13.24
N GLU A 87 10.69 -8.76 12.16
CA GLU A 87 11.54 -9.96 12.19
C GLU A 87 13.04 -9.61 12.18
N GLY A 88 13.38 -8.32 12.28
CA GLY A 88 14.76 -7.84 12.27
C GLY A 88 15.41 -7.80 10.89
N ILE A 89 14.64 -7.99 9.81
CA ILE A 89 15.17 -7.97 8.44
C ILE A 89 15.39 -6.52 8.00
N THR A 90 16.62 -6.20 7.62
CA THR A 90 17.02 -4.89 7.07
C THR A 90 17.35 -4.92 5.59
N ASP A 91 17.67 -6.11 5.07
CA ASP A 91 17.90 -6.36 3.66
C ASP A 91 16.55 -6.47 2.94
N ARG A 92 16.23 -5.46 2.12
CA ARG A 92 14.98 -5.39 1.37
C ARG A 92 14.76 -6.56 0.40
N LYS A 93 15.81 -7.17 -0.15
CA LYS A 93 15.68 -8.37 -1.01
C LYS A 93 15.21 -9.57 -0.21
N LYS A 94 15.75 -9.72 0.99
CA LYS A 94 15.39 -10.82 1.89
C LYS A 94 14.05 -10.60 2.57
N GLY A 95 13.65 -9.35 2.78
CA GLY A 95 12.37 -9.00 3.43
C GLY A 95 11.20 -8.95 2.46
N ASP A 96 11.44 -8.81 1.16
CA ASP A 96 10.39 -8.84 0.14
C ASP A 96 9.66 -10.19 0.11
N GLY A 97 8.32 -10.17 0.09
CA GLY A 97 7.48 -11.37 0.15
C GLY A 97 7.39 -12.02 1.54
N THR A 98 8.10 -11.49 2.54
CA THR A 98 8.00 -11.98 3.93
C THR A 98 6.79 -11.38 4.65
N ARG A 99 6.48 -11.92 5.83
CA ARG A 99 5.42 -11.42 6.71
C ARG A 99 6.01 -10.66 7.89
N ALA A 100 5.38 -9.55 8.26
CA ALA A 100 5.79 -8.77 9.43
C ALA A 100 4.60 -8.13 10.16
N ARG A 101 4.76 -7.92 11.46
CA ARG A 101 3.78 -7.18 12.31
C ARG A 101 3.89 -5.67 12.09
N TRP A 102 5.09 -5.19 11.74
CA TRP A 102 5.36 -3.80 11.41
C TRP A 102 6.54 -3.70 10.45
N CYS A 103 6.58 -2.61 9.69
CA CYS A 103 7.69 -2.25 8.82
C CYS A 103 8.03 -0.77 9.00
N TYR A 104 9.31 -0.47 9.18
CA TYR A 104 9.87 0.87 9.17
C TYR A 104 10.53 1.16 7.83
N LEU A 105 10.26 2.34 7.29
CA LEU A 105 10.95 2.94 6.17
C LEU A 105 11.46 4.32 6.58
N GLY A 106 12.74 4.59 6.39
CA GLY A 106 13.30 5.92 6.64
C GLY A 106 14.66 6.13 6.02
N GLY A 107 15.17 7.35 6.13
CA GLY A 107 16.42 7.76 5.50
C GLY A 107 16.84 9.15 5.95
N LYS A 108 17.98 9.62 5.41
CA LYS A 108 18.42 10.99 5.66
C LYS A 108 17.64 11.95 4.77
N THR A 109 17.31 13.10 5.32
CA THR A 109 16.76 14.28 4.62
C THR A 109 17.59 15.49 5.02
N GLU A 110 17.35 16.65 4.41
CA GLU A 110 18.01 17.90 4.82
C GLU A 110 17.73 18.26 6.29
N ALA A 111 16.55 17.88 6.80
CA ALA A 111 16.16 18.06 8.20
C ALA A 111 16.75 16.99 9.16
N GLY A 112 17.56 16.06 8.65
CA GLY A 112 18.16 14.95 9.41
C GLY A 112 17.48 13.60 9.14
N LEU A 113 17.66 12.65 10.07
CA LEU A 113 17.07 11.32 9.95
C LEU A 113 15.55 11.38 10.19
N SER A 114 14.78 10.90 9.21
CA SER A 114 13.33 10.81 9.25
C SER A 114 12.85 9.44 8.77
N GLY A 115 11.61 9.10 9.11
CA GLY A 115 11.05 7.79 8.79
C GLY A 115 9.63 7.62 9.29
N THR A 116 8.98 6.57 8.81
CA THR A 116 7.63 6.17 9.18
C THR A 116 7.63 4.69 9.48
N ALA A 117 6.93 4.28 10.53
CA ALA A 117 6.62 2.89 10.79
C ALA A 117 5.14 2.65 10.50
N ALA A 118 4.83 1.65 9.68
CA ALA A 118 3.48 1.12 9.55
C ALA A 118 3.33 -0.12 10.43
N LEU A 119 2.30 -0.13 11.27
CA LEU A 119 2.02 -1.19 12.22
C LEU A 119 0.71 -1.86 11.80
N GLY A 120 0.75 -3.18 11.61
CA GLY A 120 -0.45 -3.96 11.34
C GLY A 120 -1.25 -4.18 12.60
N PHE A 121 -2.57 -4.00 12.51
CA PHE A 121 -3.45 -4.40 13.59
C PHE A 121 -3.57 -5.94 13.61
N PRO A 122 -3.53 -6.60 14.79
CA PRO A 122 -3.55 -8.07 14.87
C PRO A 122 -4.76 -8.75 14.21
N ASP A 123 -5.89 -8.05 14.14
CA ASP A 123 -7.12 -8.56 13.53
C ASP A 123 -7.18 -8.33 12.00
N ASN A 124 -6.14 -7.73 11.42
CA ASN A 124 -6.07 -7.55 9.97
C ASN A 124 -6.15 -8.91 9.27
N PHE A 125 -6.88 -8.95 8.16
CA PHE A 125 -6.91 -10.12 7.29
C PHE A 125 -5.48 -10.52 6.90
N ARG A 126 -5.14 -11.79 7.14
CA ARG A 126 -3.80 -12.37 6.91
C ARG A 126 -2.67 -11.71 7.72
N PHE A 127 -2.92 -11.28 8.95
CA PHE A 127 -1.88 -10.92 9.91
C PHE A 127 -1.00 -12.14 10.31
N PRO A 128 0.33 -12.00 10.54
CA PRO A 128 1.18 -10.85 10.23
C PRO A 128 1.22 -10.56 8.73
N MET A 129 1.26 -9.27 8.39
CA MET A 129 0.94 -8.81 7.06
C MET A 129 2.06 -9.15 6.05
N PRO A 130 1.73 -9.66 4.85
CA PRO A 130 2.70 -9.82 3.77
C PRO A 130 3.21 -8.46 3.28
N LEU A 131 4.53 -8.37 3.08
CA LEU A 131 5.22 -7.14 2.66
C LEU A 131 5.71 -7.23 1.23
N ARG A 132 5.63 -6.10 0.52
CA ARG A 132 6.38 -5.83 -0.70
C ARG A 132 7.44 -4.77 -0.39
N LEU A 133 8.72 -5.10 -0.52
CA LEU A 133 9.82 -4.14 -0.32
C LEU A 133 10.47 -3.84 -1.67
N HIS A 134 10.40 -2.59 -2.13
CA HIS A 134 10.92 -2.25 -3.45
C HIS A 134 12.45 -2.26 -3.48
N GLN A 135 13.02 -2.86 -4.52
CA GLN A 135 14.46 -3.12 -4.61
C GLN A 135 15.30 -1.86 -4.77
N ASP A 136 14.87 -0.88 -5.58
CA ASP A 136 15.67 0.33 -5.85
C ASP A 136 15.01 1.66 -5.47
N MET A 137 13.72 1.66 -5.09
CA MET A 137 12.96 2.86 -4.72
C MET A 137 12.62 2.84 -3.22
N PRO A 138 12.42 4.01 -2.59
CA PRO A 138 12.11 4.12 -1.17
C PRO A 138 10.63 3.82 -0.94
N TYR A 139 10.22 2.57 -1.15
CA TYR A 139 8.82 2.17 -1.15
C TYR A 139 8.62 0.83 -0.46
N PHE A 140 7.52 0.71 0.29
CA PHE A 140 6.95 -0.59 0.62
C PHE A 140 5.44 -0.60 0.52
N SER A 141 4.88 -1.80 0.47
CA SER A 141 3.45 -2.04 0.65
C SER A 141 3.16 -3.16 1.63
N ILE A 142 1.96 -3.08 2.19
CA ILE A 142 1.28 -4.18 2.86
C ILE A 142 0.32 -4.76 1.84
N VAL A 143 0.50 -6.03 1.47
CA VAL A 143 -0.10 -6.58 0.24
C VAL A 143 -0.85 -7.89 0.55
N PRO A 144 -2.03 -7.83 1.20
CA PRO A 144 -2.72 -9.02 1.67
C PRO A 144 -3.03 -10.03 0.56
N HIS A 145 -3.15 -9.59 -0.70
CA HIS A 145 -3.46 -10.38 -1.90
C HIS A 145 -2.24 -11.07 -2.55
N VAL A 146 -1.04 -11.03 -1.95
CA VAL A 146 0.09 -11.92 -2.34
C VAL A 146 -0.21 -13.40 -2.02
N VAL A 147 -1.29 -13.66 -1.28
CA VAL A 147 -1.82 -15.00 -1.07
C VAL A 147 -3.12 -15.09 -1.86
N THR A 148 -3.34 -16.18 -2.59
CA THR A 148 -4.47 -16.26 -3.52
C THR A 148 -5.72 -16.84 -2.87
N ASP A 149 -6.87 -16.57 -3.48
CA ASP A 149 -8.07 -17.40 -3.36
C ASP A 149 -8.33 -18.22 -4.67
N GLY A 150 -7.41 -18.14 -5.65
CA GLY A 150 -7.47 -18.77 -6.99
C GLY A 150 -6.10 -18.84 -7.70
N GLU A 151 -6.05 -19.18 -8.99
CA GLU A 151 -4.78 -19.23 -9.74
C GLU A 151 -4.25 -17.81 -10.09
N PRO A 152 -2.92 -17.55 -10.01
CA PRO A 152 -2.35 -16.24 -10.37
C PRO A 152 -2.50 -15.88 -11.85
N ASP A 153 -2.89 -14.63 -12.17
CA ASP A 153 -2.82 -14.05 -13.53
C ASP A 153 -2.09 -12.70 -13.52
N ALA A 154 -0.76 -12.77 -13.54
CA ALA A 154 0.11 -11.59 -13.51
C ALA A 154 -0.06 -10.68 -14.76
N LYS A 155 -0.42 -11.24 -15.93
CA LYS A 155 -0.52 -10.47 -17.17
C LYS A 155 -1.72 -9.52 -17.12
N LEU A 156 -2.86 -10.01 -16.67
CA LEU A 156 -4.07 -9.20 -16.53
C LEU A 156 -3.86 -8.05 -15.55
N PHE A 157 -3.25 -8.34 -14.40
CA PHE A 157 -2.98 -7.30 -13.40
C PHE A 157 -1.97 -6.26 -13.83
N ASP A 158 -0.87 -6.64 -14.48
CA ASP A 158 0.09 -5.67 -15.00
C ASP A 158 -0.57 -4.76 -16.04
N ALA A 159 -1.51 -5.26 -16.84
CA ALA A 159 -2.30 -4.42 -17.74
C ALA A 159 -3.19 -3.43 -16.99
N CYS A 160 -3.88 -3.88 -15.92
CA CYS A 160 -4.69 -3.00 -15.06
C CYS A 160 -3.84 -1.94 -14.35
N TRP A 161 -2.70 -2.33 -13.77
CA TRP A 161 -1.77 -1.41 -13.11
C TRP A 161 -1.22 -0.38 -14.08
N ASN A 162 -0.75 -0.80 -15.26
CA ASN A 162 -0.23 0.13 -16.25
C ASN A 162 -1.30 1.11 -16.73
N SER A 163 -2.56 0.67 -16.83
CA SER A 163 -3.68 1.56 -17.18
C SER A 163 -3.96 2.60 -16.09
N LEU A 164 -3.78 2.26 -14.82
CA LEU A 164 -3.91 3.18 -13.69
C LEU A 164 -2.70 4.12 -13.56
N ALA A 165 -1.48 3.60 -13.70
CA ALA A 165 -0.23 4.32 -13.50
C ALA A 165 0.13 5.22 -14.70
N TYR A 166 -0.28 4.83 -15.90
CA TYR A 166 -0.09 5.55 -17.16
C TYR A 166 -1.45 5.74 -17.87
N PRO A 167 -2.37 6.52 -17.27
CA PRO A 167 -3.66 6.75 -17.88
C PRO A 167 -3.46 7.43 -19.25
N ALA A 168 -4.31 7.08 -20.23
CA ALA A 168 -4.24 7.65 -21.55
C ALA A 168 -4.30 9.18 -21.49
N VAL A 169 -3.22 9.84 -21.94
CA VAL A 169 -3.15 11.30 -22.01
C VAL A 169 -3.59 11.73 -23.41
N VAL A 170 -4.67 12.53 -23.49
CA VAL A 170 -5.10 13.16 -24.74
C VAL A 170 -4.63 14.61 -24.76
N SER A 171 -3.80 14.94 -25.75
CA SER A 171 -3.38 16.31 -26.04
C SER A 171 -4.17 16.83 -27.24
N VAL A 172 -4.91 17.93 -27.07
CA VAL A 172 -5.55 18.63 -28.20
C VAL A 172 -4.53 19.59 -28.81
N GLY A 173 -4.06 19.25 -30.01
CA GLY A 173 -3.21 20.16 -30.79
C GLY A 173 -4.00 21.38 -31.27
N LYS A 174 -3.39 22.56 -31.23
CA LYS A 174 -3.88 23.74 -31.95
C LYS A 174 -3.57 23.63 -33.43
#